data_AF-A0A820G5R6-F1
#
_entry.id   AF-A0A820G5R6-F1
#
_cell.length_a   1.000
_cell.length_b   1.000
_cell.length_c   1.000
_cell.angle_alpha   90.00
_cell.angle_beta   90.00
_cell.angle_gamma   90.00
#
_symmetry.space_group_name_H-M   'P 1'
#
loop_
_entity.id
_entity.type
_entity.pdbx_description
1 polymer ?
#
loop_
_entity_poly.entity_id
_entity_poly.type
_entity_poly.pdbx_seq_one_letter_code
_entity_poly.pdbx_strand_id
1 'polypeptide(L)'
;MWLSSIYLIFLLDSILSAKYNRICYFTNWGAHRSLKESRLYPEDIPPDLCTHILYAFANLHGRSLQPQLTSAQVAATIHNYECSKKIIILSR
;
A
#
# COMPACT_ATOMS: atom_id res chain seq x y z
N MET A 1 -3.16 2.22 44.42
CA MET A 1 -2.42 0.96 44.15
C MET A 1 -2.86 0.30 42.84
N TRP A 2 -4.15 0.10 42.57
CA TRP A 2 -4.60 -0.49 41.29
C TRP A 2 -4.47 0.44 40.08
N LEU A 3 -4.77 1.73 40.25
CA LEU A 3 -4.67 2.72 39.16
C LEU A 3 -3.23 2.90 38.67
N SER A 4 -2.26 2.86 39.59
CA SER A 4 -0.83 2.91 39.27
C SER A 4 -0.38 1.67 38.48
N SER A 5 -0.93 0.49 38.79
CA SER A 5 -0.65 -0.73 38.03
C SER A 5 -1.28 -0.71 36.64
N ILE A 6 -2.51 -0.20 36.51
CA ILE A 6 -3.20 -0.03 35.22
C ILE A 6 -2.42 0.95 34.33
N TYR A 7 -1.96 2.07 34.90
CA TYR A 7 -1.14 3.04 34.19
C TYR A 7 0.20 2.46 33.73
N LEU A 8 0.83 1.62 34.55
CA LEU A 8 2.07 0.92 34.20
C LEU A 8 1.86 -0.08 33.06
N ILE A 9 0.73 -0.79 33.03
CA ILE A 9 0.37 -1.71 31.94
C ILE A 9 0.15 -0.94 30.63
N PHE A 10 -0.61 0.17 30.66
CA PHE A 10 -0.80 1.03 29.48
C PHE A 10 0.52 1.62 28.97
N LEU A 11 1.43 2.03 29.89
CA LEU A 11 2.78 2.46 29.53
C LEU A 11 3.58 1.30 28.90
N LEU A 12 3.47 0.08 29.43
CA LEU A 12 4.17 -1.09 28.89
C LEU A 12 3.72 -1.42 27.46
N ASP A 13 2.41 -1.40 27.20
CA ASP A 13 1.85 -1.64 25.85
C ASP A 13 2.31 -0.58 24.85
N SER A 14 2.39 0.68 25.30
CA SER A 14 2.92 1.79 24.50
C SER A 14 4.38 1.57 24.11
N ILE A 15 5.19 1.04 25.04
CA ILE A 15 6.63 0.79 24.86
C ILE A 15 6.88 -0.46 24.01
N LEU A 16 6.04 -1.49 24.12
CA LEU A 16 6.20 -2.77 23.42
C LEU A 16 5.56 -2.78 22.02
N SER A 17 4.91 -1.70 21.60
CA SER A 17 4.23 -1.62 20.30
C SER A 17 5.22 -1.72 19.13
N ALA A 18 5.44 -2.94 18.66
CA ALA A 18 6.20 -3.23 17.46
C ALA A 18 5.29 -3.06 16.23
N LYS A 19 5.53 -1.99 15.46
CA LYS A 19 4.79 -1.74 14.22
C LYS A 19 5.18 -2.77 13.15
N TYR A 20 4.28 -3.69 12.83
CA TYR A 20 4.49 -4.70 11.77
C TYR A 20 4.35 -4.07 10.38
N ASN A 21 5.30 -4.36 9.48
CA ASN A 21 5.24 -3.92 8.09
C ASN A 21 4.73 -5.05 7.18
N ARG A 22 3.48 -4.93 6.73
CA ARG A 22 2.89 -5.76 5.66
C ARG A 22 3.02 -5.04 4.32
N ILE A 23 3.85 -5.54 3.42
CA ILE A 23 4.12 -4.92 2.12
C ILE A 23 3.40 -5.70 1.02
N CYS A 24 2.59 -5.02 0.22
CA CYS A 24 1.79 -5.62 -0.85
C CYS A 24 2.25 -5.12 -2.22
N TYR A 25 2.39 -6.03 -3.18
CA TYR A 25 2.67 -5.67 -4.56
C TYR A 25 1.36 -5.50 -5.33
N PHE A 26 1.17 -4.32 -5.92
CA PHE A 26 0.08 -4.06 -6.85
C PHE A 26 0.64 -4.00 -8.27
N THR A 27 0.05 -4.76 -9.19
CA THR A 27 0.57 -4.88 -10.55
C THR A 27 -0.37 -4.22 -11.56
N ASN A 28 0.20 -3.44 -12.47
CA ASN A 28 -0.57 -2.68 -13.45
C ASN A 28 -1.29 -3.55 -14.49
N TRP A 29 -0.89 -4.81 -14.70
CA TRP A 29 -1.59 -5.74 -15.58
C TRP A 29 -2.78 -6.45 -14.90
N GLY A 30 -2.94 -6.31 -13.59
CA GLY A 30 -4.06 -6.93 -12.85
C GLY A 30 -5.43 -6.51 -13.38
N ALA A 31 -5.59 -5.25 -13.77
CA ALA A 31 -6.82 -4.72 -14.35
C ALA A 31 -7.17 -5.30 -15.74
N HIS A 32 -6.19 -5.86 -16.46
CA HIS A 32 -6.35 -6.35 -17.83
C HIS A 32 -6.62 -7.85 -17.94
N ARG A 33 -6.83 -8.53 -16.80
CA ARG A 33 -7.11 -9.96 -16.81
C ARG A 33 -8.44 -10.27 -17.53
N SER A 34 -8.46 -11.40 -18.24
CA SER A 34 -9.54 -11.76 -19.17
C SER A 34 -10.89 -11.92 -18.49
N LEU A 35 -10.91 -12.56 -17.31
CA LEU A 35 -12.13 -12.73 -16.52
C LEU A 35 -12.37 -11.50 -15.66
N LYS A 36 -13.57 -10.94 -15.71
CA LYS A 36 -13.95 -9.75 -14.94
C LYS A 36 -13.67 -9.91 -13.43
N GLU A 37 -14.06 -11.06 -12.86
CA GLU A 37 -13.86 -11.38 -11.44
C GLU A 37 -12.38 -11.51 -11.03
N SER A 38 -11.50 -11.71 -12.02
CA SER A 38 -10.06 -11.84 -11.78
C SER A 38 -9.31 -10.52 -11.90
N ARG A 39 -9.97 -9.46 -12.39
CA ARG A 39 -9.37 -8.13 -12.52
C ARG A 39 -9.15 -7.55 -11.14
N LEU A 40 -7.99 -6.94 -10.96
CA LEU A 40 -7.61 -6.30 -9.71
C LEU A 40 -7.44 -4.81 -9.96
N TYR A 41 -8.29 -4.03 -9.32
CA TYR A 41 -8.21 -2.58 -9.28
C TYR A 41 -7.69 -2.13 -7.91
N PRO A 42 -7.12 -0.92 -7.82
CA PRO A 42 -6.63 -0.42 -6.54
C PRO A 42 -7.73 -0.34 -5.47
N GLU A 43 -8.99 -0.10 -5.84
CA GLU A 43 -10.12 -0.05 -4.92
C GLU A 43 -10.46 -1.42 -4.30
N ASP A 44 -10.03 -2.51 -4.93
CA ASP A 44 -10.27 -3.87 -4.44
C ASP A 44 -9.32 -4.28 -3.30
N ILE A 45 -8.30 -3.45 -2.99
CA ILE A 45 -7.37 -3.70 -1.89
C ILE A 45 -7.97 -3.13 -0.60
N PRO A 46 -8.25 -3.96 0.43
CA PRO A 46 -8.74 -3.45 1.69
C PRO A 46 -7.76 -2.44 2.32
N PRO A 47 -8.25 -1.31 2.86
CA PRO A 47 -7.42 -0.20 3.33
C PRO A 47 -6.47 -0.60 4.47
N ASP A 48 -6.86 -1.57 5.26
CA ASP A 48 -6.15 -2.15 6.41
C ASP A 48 -5.32 -3.38 6.04
N LEU A 49 -5.43 -3.91 4.80
CA LEU A 49 -4.67 -5.08 4.35
C LEU A 49 -3.17 -4.82 4.22
N CYS A 50 -2.71 -3.60 4.01
CA CYS A 50 -1.28 -3.36 3.72
C CYS A 50 -0.81 -2.13 4.45
N THR A 51 0.38 -2.20 5.04
CA THR A 51 1.06 -1.02 5.60
C THR A 51 1.77 -0.22 4.51
N HIS A 52 2.24 -0.90 3.46
CA HIS A 52 2.91 -0.32 2.31
C HIS A 52 2.44 -1.03 1.05
N ILE A 53 2.35 -0.28 -0.06
CA ILE A 53 2.00 -0.82 -1.36
C ILE A 53 3.14 -0.50 -2.32
N LEU A 54 3.66 -1.52 -3.01
CA LEU A 54 4.65 -1.40 -4.05
C LEU A 54 3.93 -1.45 -5.39
N TYR A 55 3.96 -0.34 -6.13
CA TYR A 55 3.38 -0.30 -7.47
C TYR A 55 4.38 -0.87 -8.48
N ALA A 56 3.97 -1.93 -9.18
CA ALA A 56 4.73 -2.56 -10.24
C ALA A 56 4.02 -2.31 -11.59
N PHE A 57 4.64 -1.65 -12.58
CA PHE A 57 6.03 -1.20 -12.66
C PHE A 57 6.16 0.31 -12.96
N ALA A 58 7.37 0.83 -12.82
CA ALA A 58 7.83 2.10 -13.35
C ALA A 58 8.50 1.91 -14.71
N ASN A 59 8.33 2.89 -15.59
CA ASN A 59 9.19 3.10 -16.75
C ASN A 59 10.25 4.15 -16.43
N LEU A 60 11.43 4.00 -17.02
CA LEU A 60 12.47 5.01 -17.00
C LEU A 60 12.28 5.95 -18.19
N HIS A 61 12.06 7.23 -17.93
CA HIS A 61 12.00 8.27 -18.95
C HIS A 61 13.18 9.24 -18.74
N GLY A 62 14.25 9.05 -19.53
CA GLY A 62 15.52 9.75 -19.33
C GLY A 62 16.15 9.38 -17.98
N ARG A 63 16.21 10.34 -17.05
CA ARG A 63 16.71 10.16 -15.68
C ARG A 63 15.60 10.12 -14.61
N SER A 64 14.34 10.05 -15.04
CA SER A 64 13.19 10.07 -14.15
C SER A 64 12.43 8.74 -14.20
N LEU A 65 12.01 8.24 -13.04
CA LEU A 65 11.12 7.09 -12.94
C LEU A 65 9.67 7.57 -12.95
N GLN A 66 8.86 6.99 -13.84
CA GLN A 66 7.44 7.28 -13.95
C GLN A 66 6.63 5.99 -13.81
N PRO A 67 5.48 5.97 -13.12
CA PRO A 67 4.63 4.78 -13.06
C PRO A 67 4.16 4.40 -14.47
N GLN A 68 4.23 3.12 -14.80
CA GLN A 68 3.66 2.58 -16.03
C GLN A 68 2.15 2.45 -15.85
N LEU A 69 1.41 3.41 -16.40
CA LEU A 69 -0.05 3.45 -16.38
C LEU A 69 -0.60 2.68 -17.58
N THR A 70 -1.35 1.61 -17.32
CA THR A 70 -1.93 0.75 -18.37
C THR A 70 -3.45 0.92 -18.48
N SER A 71 -4.09 1.60 -17.53
CA SER A 71 -5.52 1.90 -17.56
C SER A 71 -5.79 3.26 -16.92
N ALA A 72 -6.81 3.98 -17.43
CA ALA A 72 -7.21 5.28 -16.90
C ALA A 72 -7.68 5.22 -15.44
N GLN A 73 -8.29 4.10 -15.04
CA GLN A 73 -8.71 3.85 -13.67
C GLN A 73 -7.51 3.74 -12.73
N VAL A 74 -6.50 2.94 -13.08
CA VAL A 74 -5.27 2.81 -12.27
C VAL A 74 -4.54 4.15 -12.15
N ALA A 75 -4.51 4.95 -13.23
CA ALA A 75 -3.94 6.29 -13.22
C ALA A 75 -4.63 7.22 -12.23
N ALA A 76 -5.96 7.28 -12.25
CA ALA A 76 -6.74 8.14 -11.35
C ALA A 76 -6.56 7.75 -9.88
N THR A 77 -6.45 6.45 -9.58
CA THR A 77 -6.42 5.98 -8.20
C THR A 77 -5.04 6.04 -7.55
N ILE A 78 -3.94 5.85 -8.29
CA ILE A 78 -2.58 5.97 -7.74
C ILE A 78 -2.36 7.35 -7.10
N HIS A 79 -2.90 8.41 -7.69
CA HIS A 79 -2.80 9.77 -7.15
C HIS A 79 -3.65 10.00 -5.89
N ASN A 80 -4.71 9.21 -5.71
CA ASN A 80 -5.65 9.33 -4.58
C ASN A 80 -5.32 8.41 -3.40
N TYR A 81 -4.35 7.50 -3.54
CA TYR A 81 -3.96 6.63 -2.44
C TYR A 81 -3.39 7.47 -1.28
N GLU A 82 -4.07 7.42 -0.14
CA GLU A 82 -3.75 8.26 1.02
C GLU A 82 -2.30 8.09 1.48
N CYS A 83 -1.72 9.24 1.83
CA CYS A 83 -0.33 9.49 2.25
C CYS A 83 0.20 8.60 3.40
N SER A 84 -0.68 7.85 4.08
CA SER A 84 -0.33 6.85 5.11
C SER A 84 0.32 5.60 4.51
N LYS A 85 -0.02 5.23 3.28
CA LYS A 85 0.62 4.13 2.53
C LYS A 85 1.62 4.73 1.54
N LYS A 86 2.90 4.74 1.88
CA LYS A 86 3.95 5.14 0.93
C LYS A 86 3.90 4.18 -0.27
N ILE A 87 3.48 4.67 -1.43
CA ILE A 87 3.60 3.93 -2.69
C ILE A 87 5.05 4.05 -3.18
N ILE A 88 5.74 2.91 -3.26
CA ILE A 88 7.07 2.85 -3.87
C ILE A 88 6.89 2.22 -5.25
N ILE A 89 7.34 2.93 -6.29
CA ILE A 89 7.23 2.48 -7.68
C ILE A 89 8.49 1.67 -8.01
N LEU A 90 8.32 0.42 -8.43
CA LEU A 90 9.43 -0.47 -8.77
C LEU A 90 9.71 -0.47 -10.26
N SER A 91 10.96 -0.27 -10.67
CA SER A 91 11.34 -0.52 -12.07
C SER A 91 11.36 -2.03 -12.34
N ARG A 92 11.24 -2.39 -13.62
CA ARG A 92 11.57 -3.74 -14.08
C ARG A 92 13.06 -3.96 -14.11
#